data_AF-A0A934BY79-F1
#
_entry.id   AF-A0A934BY79-F1
#
_cell.length_a   1.000
_cell.length_b   1.000
_cell.length_c   1.000
_cell.angle_alpha   90.00
_cell.angle_beta   90.00
_cell.angle_gamma   90.00
#
_symmetry.space_group_name_H-M   'P 1'
#
loop_
_entity.id
_entity.type
_entity.pdbx_description
1 polymer ?
#
loop_
_entity_poly.entity_id
_entity_poly.type
_entity_poly.pdbx_seq_one_letter_code
_entity_poly.pdbx_strand_id
1 'polypeptide(L)'
;MISRPDDDVVFDWRLTRQHGEITSLLDGFKGVLQSDGYDGYARYAANNPQVIRVACFAHARRKFNDALETTPVAAAFMLRLIGHLYGMEREWDERKIHGTERARLRTRDFELTLRLLKKAAL
;
A
#
# COMPACT_ATOMS: atom_id res chain seq x y z
N MET A 1 7.85 6.28 -10.94
CA MET A 1 8.85 5.46 -10.22
C MET A 1 8.28 4.07 -10.09
N ILE A 2 9.02 3.08 -10.58
CA ILE A 2 8.77 1.66 -10.32
C ILE A 2 9.99 1.15 -9.57
N SER A 3 9.75 0.42 -8.48
CA SER A 3 10.81 -0.15 -7.66
C SER A 3 10.51 -1.60 -7.40
N ARG A 4 11.55 -2.43 -7.46
CA ARG A 4 11.51 -3.79 -6.93
C ARG A 4 12.33 -3.83 -5.63
N PRO A 5 11.77 -4.36 -4.51
CA PRO A 5 12.53 -4.47 -3.27
C PRO A 5 13.84 -5.23 -3.49
N ASP A 6 14.91 -4.73 -2.87
CA ASP A 6 16.28 -5.28 -2.96
C ASP A 6 16.86 -5.31 -4.39
N ASP A 7 16.33 -4.50 -5.29
CA ASP A 7 16.68 -4.47 -6.72
C ASP A 7 16.55 -3.02 -7.24
N ASP A 8 16.53 -2.87 -8.56
CA ASP A 8 16.55 -1.57 -9.23
C ASP A 8 15.29 -0.72 -9.01
N VAL A 9 15.53 0.60 -9.11
CA VAL A 9 14.50 1.63 -9.14
C VAL A 9 14.57 2.37 -10.48
N VAL A 10 13.45 2.39 -11.19
CA VAL A 10 13.32 3.05 -12.48
C VAL A 10 12.45 4.29 -12.34
N PHE A 11 12.98 5.42 -12.80
CA PHE A 11 12.24 6.66 -12.97
C PHE A 11 11.85 6.83 -14.44
N ASP A 12 10.63 6.48 -14.75
CA ASP A 12 10.04 6.77 -16.05
C ASP A 12 9.19 8.05 -15.95
N TRP A 13 9.58 9.06 -16.73
CA TRP A 13 8.88 10.34 -16.80
C TRP A 13 8.07 10.41 -18.09
N ARG A 14 6.79 10.78 -17.97
CA ARG A 14 5.85 10.89 -19.08
C ARG A 14 5.25 12.29 -19.13
N LEU A 15 4.95 12.75 -20.34
CA LEU A 15 4.32 14.05 -20.59
C LEU A 15 2.87 14.10 -20.12
N THR A 16 2.20 12.94 -20.02
CA THR A 16 0.79 12.86 -19.65
C THR A 16 0.57 11.78 -18.58
N ARG A 17 -0.62 11.81 -17.97
CA ARG A 17 -1.11 10.76 -17.07
C ARG A 17 -2.06 9.77 -17.75
N GLN A 18 -2.16 9.76 -19.08
CA GLN A 18 -3.16 8.98 -19.79
C GLN A 18 -3.02 7.47 -19.51
N HIS A 19 -4.12 6.72 -19.59
CA HIS A 19 -4.13 5.29 -19.31
C HIS A 19 -3.18 4.48 -20.22
N GLY A 20 -2.95 4.95 -21.45
CA GLY A 20 -1.98 4.34 -22.38
C GLY A 20 -0.55 4.35 -21.85
N GLU A 21 -0.15 5.38 -21.09
CA GLU A 21 1.20 5.49 -20.52
C GLU A 21 1.48 4.34 -19.54
N ILE A 22 0.53 4.05 -18.65
CA ILE A 22 0.63 2.93 -17.69
C ILE A 22 0.70 1.59 -18.42
N THR A 23 -0.10 1.43 -19.47
CA THR A 23 -0.13 0.19 -20.25
C THR A 23 1.23 -0.08 -20.88
N SER A 24 1.85 0.95 -21.48
CA SER A 24 3.19 0.82 -22.06
C SER A 24 4.29 0.57 -21.02
N LEU A 25 4.17 1.20 -19.84
CA LEU A 25 5.14 1.10 -18.77
C LEU A 25 5.13 -0.29 -18.10
N LEU A 26 3.96 -0.91 -18.00
CA LEU A 26 3.77 -2.19 -17.33
C LEU A 26 3.63 -3.36 -18.31
N ASP A 27 3.95 -3.16 -19.59
CA ASP A 27 3.76 -4.18 -20.62
C ASP A 27 4.45 -5.49 -20.25
N GLY A 28 3.72 -6.59 -20.39
CA GLY A 28 4.19 -7.93 -19.99
C GLY A 28 4.33 -8.17 -18.47
N PHE A 29 4.09 -7.19 -17.60
CA PHE A 29 4.22 -7.36 -16.14
C PHE A 29 3.26 -8.43 -15.61
N LYS A 30 3.76 -9.27 -14.70
CA LYS A 30 3.00 -10.30 -13.99
C LYS A 30 3.40 -10.30 -12.52
N GLY A 31 2.42 -10.46 -11.63
CA GLY A 31 2.65 -10.49 -10.19
C GLY A 31 1.95 -9.36 -9.44
N VAL A 32 2.53 -8.95 -8.31
CA VAL A 32 1.89 -7.99 -7.38
C VAL A 32 2.27 -6.57 -7.76
N LEU A 33 1.27 -5.75 -8.12
CA LEU A 33 1.43 -4.33 -8.40
C LEU A 33 0.96 -3.51 -7.20
N GLN A 34 1.89 -3.01 -6.40
CA GLN A 34 1.60 -2.03 -5.36
C GLN A 34 1.59 -0.61 -5.97
N SER A 35 0.45 0.07 -5.89
CA SER A 35 0.28 1.42 -6.43
C SER A 35 -0.52 2.30 -5.48
N ASP A 36 -0.54 3.60 -5.75
CA ASP A 36 -1.43 4.53 -5.05
C ASP A 36 -2.90 4.34 -5.47
N GLY A 37 -3.75 5.29 -5.08
CA GLY A 37 -5.17 5.29 -5.42
C GLY A 37 -5.48 5.71 -6.85
N TYR A 38 -4.51 5.80 -7.77
CA TYR A 38 -4.78 6.27 -9.13
C TYR A 38 -5.55 5.21 -9.96
N ASP A 39 -6.70 5.62 -10.49
CA ASP A 39 -7.61 4.77 -11.27
C ASP A 39 -6.96 4.10 -12.48
N GLY A 40 -5.90 4.70 -13.04
CA GLY A 40 -5.17 4.10 -14.15
C GLY A 40 -4.61 2.71 -13.83
N TYR A 41 -4.08 2.51 -12.62
CA TYR A 41 -3.58 1.19 -12.20
C TYR A 41 -4.71 0.19 -11.93
N ALA A 42 -5.86 0.67 -11.44
CA ALA A 42 -7.04 -0.17 -11.24
C ALA A 42 -7.57 -0.69 -12.59
N ARG A 43 -7.68 0.18 -13.60
CA ARG A 43 -8.09 -0.20 -14.96
C ARG A 43 -7.08 -1.13 -15.62
N TYR A 44 -5.79 -0.86 -15.47
CA TYR A 44 -4.74 -1.73 -16.00
C TYR A 44 -4.85 -3.15 -15.43
N ALA A 45 -4.95 -3.30 -14.11
CA ALA A 45 -5.07 -4.62 -13.48
C ALA A 45 -6.39 -5.34 -13.86
N ALA A 46 -7.49 -4.61 -14.01
CA ALA A 46 -8.76 -5.20 -14.47
C ALA A 46 -8.65 -5.83 -15.87
N ASN A 47 -7.80 -5.27 -16.74
CA ASN A 47 -7.55 -5.79 -18.09
C ASN A 47 -6.42 -6.84 -18.14
N ASN A 48 -5.73 -7.09 -17.02
CA ASN A 48 -4.55 -7.96 -16.95
C ASN A 48 -4.69 -8.95 -15.79
N PRO A 49 -5.33 -10.12 -15.99
CA PRO A 49 -5.63 -11.09 -14.93
C PRO A 49 -4.39 -11.61 -14.19
N GLN A 50 -3.22 -11.56 -14.82
CA GLN A 50 -1.93 -11.95 -14.24
C GLN A 50 -1.36 -10.92 -13.24
N VAL A 51 -2.03 -9.78 -13.05
CA VAL A 51 -1.61 -8.69 -12.18
C VAL A 51 -2.54 -8.62 -10.96
N ILE A 52 -1.96 -8.81 -9.78
CA ILE A 52 -2.65 -8.65 -8.50
C ILE A 52 -2.35 -7.24 -7.99
N ARG A 53 -3.34 -6.35 -8.06
CA ARG A 53 -3.18 -4.98 -7.55
C ARG A 53 -3.34 -4.95 -6.03
N VAL A 54 -2.41 -4.28 -5.35
CA VAL A 54 -2.50 -3.94 -3.92
C VAL A 54 -2.34 -2.44 -3.70
N ALA A 55 -3.04 -1.90 -2.72
CA ALA A 55 -2.99 -0.47 -2.41
C ALA A 55 -1.75 -0.13 -1.56
N CYS A 56 -1.15 1.02 -1.83
CA CYS A 56 0.00 1.51 -1.09
C CYS A 56 -0.43 2.18 0.23
N PHE A 57 -0.07 1.55 1.35
CA PHE A 57 -0.46 2.00 2.69
C PHE A 57 0.15 3.35 3.07
N ALA A 58 1.35 3.67 2.55
CA ALA A 58 1.99 4.97 2.78
C ALA A 58 1.15 6.13 2.18
N HIS A 59 0.58 5.93 0.98
CA HIS A 59 -0.31 6.91 0.36
C HIS A 59 -1.62 7.05 1.13
N ALA A 60 -2.21 5.95 1.59
CA ALA A 60 -3.41 5.98 2.43
C ALA A 60 -3.16 6.74 3.74
N ARG A 61 -2.06 6.44 4.44
CA ARG A 61 -1.64 7.14 5.67
C ARG A 61 -1.48 8.64 5.45
N ARG A 62 -0.86 9.06 4.35
CA ARG A 62 -0.66 10.48 4.03
C ARG A 62 -1.98 11.24 4.00
N LYS A 63 -3.04 10.67 3.44
CA LYS A 63 -4.37 11.31 3.42
C LYS A 63 -4.95 11.55 4.81
N PHE A 64 -4.74 10.63 5.75
CA PHE A 64 -5.13 10.86 7.15
C PHE A 64 -4.25 11.92 7.83
N ASN A 65 -2.96 11.99 7.48
CA ASN A 65 -2.10 13.06 7.95
C ASN A 65 -2.58 14.43 7.48
N ASP A 66 -2.90 14.57 6.19
CA ASP A 66 -3.45 15.81 5.62
C ASP A 66 -4.79 16.17 6.31
N ALA A 67 -5.63 15.17 6.59
CA ALA A 67 -6.92 15.35 7.27
C ALA A 67 -6.82 15.75 8.76
N LEU A 68 -5.61 15.79 9.35
CA LEU A 68 -5.42 16.35 10.70
C LEU A 68 -5.83 17.82 10.76
N GLU A 69 -5.69 18.56 9.65
CA GLU A 69 -6.02 19.97 9.57
C GLU A 69 -7.53 20.24 9.69
N THR A 70 -8.36 19.31 9.18
CA THR A 70 -9.82 19.49 9.11
C THR A 70 -10.58 18.63 10.12
N THR A 71 -10.07 17.44 10.44
CA THR A 71 -10.75 16.42 11.25
C THR A 71 -9.79 15.74 12.23
N PRO A 72 -9.14 16.51 13.13
CA PRO A 72 -7.98 16.05 13.91
C PRO A 72 -8.24 14.81 14.75
N VAL A 73 -9.42 14.69 15.37
CA VAL A 73 -9.74 13.55 16.26
C VAL A 73 -9.82 12.23 15.48
N ALA A 74 -10.60 12.21 14.39
CA ALA A 74 -10.76 11.01 13.56
C ALA A 74 -9.46 10.66 12.83
N ALA A 75 -8.78 11.66 12.27
CA ALA A 75 -7.49 11.49 11.60
C ALA A 75 -6.41 10.94 12.55
N ALA A 76 -6.28 11.49 13.75
CA ALA A 76 -5.33 11.01 14.76
C ALA A 76 -5.64 9.56 15.19
N PHE A 77 -6.92 9.21 15.34
CA PHE A 77 -7.34 7.84 15.64
C PHE A 77 -6.89 6.86 14.55
N MET A 78 -7.15 7.19 13.27
CA MET A 78 -6.71 6.36 12.13
C MET A 78 -5.19 6.23 12.05
N LEU A 79 -4.47 7.35 12.24
CA LEU A 79 -3.00 7.36 12.24
C LEU A 79 -2.42 6.51 13.39
N ARG A 80 -3.07 6.48 14.56
CA ARG A 80 -2.66 5.63 15.68
C ARG A 80 -2.80 4.15 15.36
N LEU A 81 -3.91 3.74 14.75
CA LEU A 81 -4.12 2.35 14.32
C LEU A 81 -3.10 1.93 13.26
N ILE A 82 -2.87 2.77 12.23
CA ILE A 82 -1.84 2.54 11.22
C ILE A 82 -0.44 2.46 11.86
N GLY A 83 -0.14 3.38 12.78
CA GLY A 83 1.12 3.41 13.51
C GLY A 83 1.35 2.16 14.34
N HIS A 84 0.31 1.57 14.92
CA HIS A 84 0.40 0.32 15.65
C HIS A 84 0.80 -0.86 14.74
N LEU A 85 0.23 -0.94 13.52
CA LEU A 85 0.66 -1.94 12.52
C LEU A 85 2.15 -1.79 12.17
N TYR A 86 2.59 -0.55 11.90
CA TYR A 86 4.01 -0.27 11.61
C TYR A 86 4.93 -0.52 12.80
N GLY A 87 4.44 -0.33 14.02
CA GLY A 87 5.16 -0.68 15.25
C GLY A 87 5.47 -2.18 15.31
N MET A 88 4.46 -3.03 15.04
CA MET A 88 4.66 -4.48 15.00
C MET A 88 5.61 -4.92 13.89
N GLU A 89 5.49 -4.36 12.68
CA GLU A 89 6.43 -4.67 11.58
C GLU A 89 7.88 -4.35 11.97
N ARG A 90 8.10 -3.19 12.61
CA ARG A 90 9.43 -2.77 13.05
C ARG A 90 9.98 -3.69 14.14
N GLU A 91 9.16 -4.07 15.12
CA GLU A 91 9.56 -5.04 16.15
C GLU A 91 9.98 -6.38 15.51
N TRP A 92 9.24 -6.83 14.50
CA TRP A 92 9.57 -8.06 13.78
C TRP A 92 10.84 -7.92 12.94
N ASP A 93 11.12 -6.76 12.35
CA ASP A 93 12.40 -6.48 11.69
C ASP A 93 13.57 -6.56 12.68
N GLU A 94 13.45 -5.91 13.84
CA GLU A 94 14.48 -5.91 14.90
C GLU A 94 14.75 -7.34 15.42
N ARG A 95 13.70 -8.16 15.51
CA ARG A 95 13.77 -9.57 15.90
C ARG A 95 14.14 -10.51 14.75
N LYS A 96 14.39 -9.98 13.55
CA LYS A 96 14.72 -10.74 12.33
C LYS A 96 13.68 -11.81 11.99
N ILE A 97 12.40 -11.50 12.20
CA ILE A 97 11.28 -12.38 11.86
C ILE A 97 10.89 -12.11 10.41
N HIS A 98 11.05 -13.13 9.57
CA HIS A 98 10.81 -13.06 8.13
C HIS A 98 10.01 -14.26 7.62
N GLY A 99 9.63 -14.21 6.34
CA GLY A 99 9.00 -15.33 5.64
C GLY A 99 7.68 -15.78 6.26
N THR A 100 7.54 -17.10 6.43
CA THR A 100 6.30 -17.75 6.87
C THR A 100 5.89 -17.36 8.29
N GLU A 101 6.83 -17.19 9.21
CA GLU A 101 6.49 -16.79 10.58
C GLU A 101 5.94 -15.36 10.60
N ARG A 102 6.54 -14.44 9.84
CA ARG A 102 6.00 -13.07 9.73
C ARG A 102 4.59 -13.06 9.14
N ALA A 103 4.33 -13.90 8.14
CA ALA A 103 2.99 -14.04 7.57
C ALA A 103 1.98 -14.56 8.61
N ARG A 104 2.38 -15.52 9.44
CA ARG A 104 1.54 -16.05 10.54
C ARG A 104 1.23 -14.98 11.58
N LEU A 105 2.23 -14.21 12.00
CA LEU A 105 2.07 -13.12 12.96
C LEU A 105 1.17 -12.00 12.41
N ARG A 106 1.30 -11.62 11.14
CA ARG A 106 0.37 -10.69 10.49
C ARG A 106 -1.07 -11.17 10.59
N THR A 107 -1.34 -12.43 10.25
CA THR A 107 -2.70 -13.00 10.31
C THR A 107 -3.27 -12.96 11.73
N ARG A 108 -2.45 -13.27 12.75
CA ARG A 108 -2.87 -13.30 14.15
C ARG A 108 -3.01 -11.91 14.77
N ASP A 109 -1.99 -11.07 14.62
CA ASP A 109 -1.81 -9.85 15.40
C ASP A 109 -2.42 -8.62 14.73
N PHE A 110 -2.57 -8.62 13.39
CA PHE A 110 -3.17 -7.48 12.70
C PHE A 110 -4.71 -7.52 12.72
N GLU A 111 -5.31 -8.67 13.01
CA GLU A 111 -6.74 -8.91 12.81
C GLU A 111 -7.63 -7.87 13.51
N LEU A 112 -7.36 -7.55 14.78
CA LEU A 112 -8.13 -6.57 15.54
C LEU A 112 -7.97 -5.16 14.96
N THR A 113 -6.73 -4.75 14.71
CA THR A 113 -6.40 -3.41 14.21
C THR A 113 -6.96 -3.18 12.82
N LEU A 114 -6.89 -4.17 11.93
CA LEU A 114 -7.50 -4.12 10.60
C LEU A 114 -9.03 -4.07 10.67
N ARG A 115 -9.66 -4.80 11.59
CA ARG A 115 -11.11 -4.70 11.82
C ARG A 115 -11.52 -3.30 12.28
N LEU A 116 -10.77 -2.69 13.20
CA LEU A 116 -11.02 -1.33 13.67
C LEU A 116 -10.83 -0.31 12.55
N LEU A 117 -9.75 -0.41 11.77
CA LEU A 117 -9.51 0.43 10.60
C LEU A 117 -10.65 0.35 9.59
N LYS A 118 -11.12 -0.86 9.27
CA LYS A 118 -12.23 -1.06 8.33
C LYS A 118 -13.53 -0.47 8.86
N LYS A 119 -13.81 -0.60 10.16
CA LYS A 119 -15.02 -0.05 10.79
C LYS A 119 -14.98 1.48 10.88
N ALA A 120 -13.81 2.06 11.10
CA ALA A 120 -13.64 3.51 11.23
C ALA A 120 -13.54 4.24 9.88
N ALA A 121 -13.29 3.51 8.79
CA ALA A 121 -13.25 4.05 7.43
C ALA A 121 -14.59 3.97 6.69
N LEU A 122 -15.61 3.34 7.28
CA LEU A 122 -16.98 3.21 6.78
C LEU A 122 -17.93 4.06 7.64
#